data_AF-A0A382PTN1-F1
#
_entry.id   AF-A0A382PTN1-F1
#
_cell.length_a   1.000
_cell.length_b   1.000
_cell.length_c   1.000
_cell.angle_alpha   90.00
_cell.angle_beta   90.00
_cell.angle_gamma   90.00
#
_symmetry.space_group_name_H-M   'P 1'
#
loop_
_entity.id
_entity.type
_entity.pdbx_description
1 polymer ?
#
loop_
_entity_poly.entity_id
_entity_poly.type
_entity_poly.pdbx_seq_one_letter_code
_entity_poly.pdbx_strand_id
1 'polypeptide(L)' 'MKFDIVINFDREKQEDVEVKSDIPESKVREIVDKFFYEKPFADRRKWLTENVNEINLNTI' A
#
# COMPACT_ATOMS: atom_id res chain seq x y z
N MET A 1 -1.34 0.76 12.06
CA MET A 1 -1.21 -0.62 11.49
C MET A 1 0.28 -0.82 11.25
N LYS A 2 0.82 -2.00 11.60
CA LYS A 2 2.26 -2.25 11.53
C LYS A 2 2.61 -2.95 10.22
N PHE A 3 3.55 -2.39 9.48
CA PHE A 3 4.08 -2.98 8.26
C PHE A 3 5.62 -3.00 8.34
N ASP A 4 6.21 -4.06 7.80
CA ASP A 4 7.65 -4.10 7.54
C ASP A 4 7.90 -3.32 6.24
N ILE A 5 8.72 -2.28 6.33
CA ILE A 5 9.07 -1.43 5.19
C ILE A 5 10.59 -1.36 5.09
N VAL A 6 11.11 -1.71 3.91
CA VAL A 6 12.52 -1.47 3.57
C VAL A 6 12.72 0.03 3.39
N ILE A 7 13.52 0.64 4.27
CA ILE A 7 13.82 2.08 4.21
C ILE A 7 15.25 2.36 3.78
N ASN A 8 16.12 1.35 3.82
CA ASN A 8 17.52 1.50 3.46
C ASN A 8 18.12 0.15 3.05
N PHE A 9 19.28 0.19 2.40
CA PHE A 9 20.09 -0.98 2.06
C PHE A 9 21.45 -0.88 2.75
N ASP A 10 21.79 -1.86 3.59
CA ASP A 10 23.11 -1.94 4.23
C ASP A 10 24.12 -2.44 3.19
N ARG A 11 24.97 -1.53 2.70
CA ARG A 11 25.96 -1.84 1.67
C ARG A 11 27.10 -2.73 2.16
N GLU A 12 27.41 -2.72 3.46
CA GLU A 12 28.50 -3.52 4.01
C GLU A 12 28.05 -4.97 4.20
N LYS A 13 26.78 -5.16 4.59
CA LYS A 13 26.18 -6.49 4.77
C LYS A 13 25.48 -7.03 3.53
N GLN A 14 25.24 -6.18 2.53
CA GLN A 14 24.44 -6.48 1.34
C GLN A 14 23.01 -6.95 1.68
N GLU A 15 22.39 -6.31 2.67
CA GLU A 15 21.08 -6.69 3.19
C GLU A 15 20.11 -5.49 3.19
N ASP A 16 18.83 -5.77 2.96
CA ASP A 16 17.75 -4.80 3.12
C ASP A 16 17.55 -4.49 4.61
N VAL A 17 17.53 -3.20 4.94
CA VAL A 17 17.19 -2.73 6.29
C VAL A 17 15.69 -2.50 6.36
N GLU A 18 14.99 -3.52 6.83
CA GLU A 18 13.57 -3.48 7.12
C GLU A 18 13.32 -2.86 8.50
N VAL A 19 12.40 -1.90 8.54
CA VAL A 19 11.92 -1.32 9.80
C VAL A 19 10.43 -1.63 9.97
N LYS A 20 10.10 -2.11 11.17
CA LYS A 20 8.71 -2.20 11.64
C LYS A 20 8.17 -0.80 11.90
N SER A 21 7.45 -0.27 10.92
CA SER A 21 6.80 1.04 11.04
C SER A 21 5.36 0.86 11.52
N ASP A 22 5.00 1.57 12.59
CA ASP A 22 3.59 1.72 12.98
C ASP A 22 3.03 2.98 12.34
N ILE A 23 2.39 2.80 11.18
CA ILE A 23 1.84 3.93 10.42
C ILE A 23 0.44 4.23 10.95
N PRO A 24 0.15 5.50 11.33
CA PRO A 24 -1.19 5.92 11.73
C PRO A 24 -2.20 5.71 10.61
N GLU A 25 -3.44 5.36 10.97
CA GLU A 25 -4.50 5.06 9.98
C GLU A 25 -4.74 6.23 9.00
N SER A 26 -4.64 7.48 9.46
CA SER A 26 -4.76 8.66 8.59
C SER A 26 -3.72 8.67 7.48
N LYS A 27 -2.48 8.27 7.79
CA LYS A 27 -1.39 8.17 6.81
C LYS A 27 -1.55 6.99 5.88
N VAL A 28 -2.07 5.86 6.37
CA VAL A 28 -2.44 4.74 5.50
C VAL A 28 -3.48 5.18 4.47
N ARG A 29 -4.52 5.91 4.89
CA ARG A 29 -5.54 6.44 3.97
C ARG A 29 -4.93 7.36 2.91
N GLU A 30 -4.09 8.31 3.31
CA GLU A 30 -3.37 9.19 2.37
C GLU A 30 -2.55 8.40 1.33
N ILE A 31 -1.84 7.35 1.76
CA ILE A 31 -1.05 6.49 0.87
C ILE A 31 -1.94 5.75 -0.12
N VAL A 32 -3.05 5.17 0.36
CA VAL A 32 -4.00 4.43 -0.48
C VAL A 32 -4.67 5.36 -1.50
N ASP A 33 -5.12 6.55 -1.08
CA ASP A 33 -5.72 7.54 -1.98
C ASP A 33 -4.75 7.94 -3.09
N LYS A 34 -3.49 8.23 -2.73
CA LYS A 34 -2.45 8.59 -3.70
C LYS A 34 -2.16 7.45 -4.68
N PHE A 35 -2.04 6.22 -4.18
CA PHE A 35 -1.81 5.03 -5.01
C PHE A 35 -2.88 4.84 -6.08
N PHE A 36 -4.16 5.04 -5.74
CA PHE A 36 -5.24 4.94 -6.71
C PHE A 36 -5.34 6.18 -7.61
N TYR A 37 -5.04 7.37 -7.11
CA TYR A 37 -5.05 8.59 -7.92
C TYR A 37 -4.05 8.54 -9.08
N GLU A 38 -2.86 7.98 -8.84
CA GLU A 38 -1.81 7.84 -9.86
C GLU A 38 -2.10 6.75 -10.90
N LYS A 39 -3.12 5.93 -10.70
CA LYS A 39 -3.47 4.82 -11.61
C LYS A 39 -4.57 5.20 -12.61
N PRO A 40 -4.47 4.73 -13.87
CA PRO A 40 -5.58 4.75 -14.81
C PRO A 40 -6.82 4.06 -14.23
N PHE A 41 -8.00 4.55 -14.59
CA PHE A 41 -9.27 4.02 -14.08
C PHE A 41 -9.42 2.50 -14.29
N ALA A 42 -9.02 2.00 -15.47
CA ALA A 42 -9.08 0.57 -15.78
C ALA A 42 -8.22 -0.27 -14.82
N ASP A 43 -7.02 0.20 -14.49
CA ASP A 43 -6.10 -0.49 -13.60
C ASP A 43 -6.57 -0.45 -12.15
N ARG A 44 -7.15 0.68 -11.71
CA ARG A 44 -7.77 0.77 -10.38
C ARG A 44 -8.90 -0.24 -10.24
N ARG A 45 -9.79 -0.29 -11.23
CA ARG A 45 -10.93 -1.22 -11.25
C ARG A 45 -10.46 -2.66 -11.20
N LYS A 46 -9.50 -3.03 -12.06
CA LYS A 46 -8.91 -4.36 -12.10
C LYS A 46 -8.32 -4.73 -10.74
N TRP A 47 -7.49 -3.86 -10.16
CA TRP A 47 -6.87 -4.10 -8.86
C TRP A 47 -7.92 -4.31 -7.77
N LEU A 48 -8.96 -3.46 -7.70
CA LEU A 48 -10.03 -3.58 -6.71
C LEU A 48 -10.79 -4.90 -6.86
N THR A 49 -11.15 -5.29 -8.09
CA THR A 49 -11.86 -6.56 -8.34
C THR A 49 -11.00 -7.78 -8.00
N GLU A 50 -9.68 -7.70 -8.18
CA GLU A 50 -8.76 -8.82 -7.89
C GLU A 50 -8.41 -8.96 -6.39
N ASN A 51 -8.41 -7.84 -5.65
CA ASN A 51 -7.85 -7.79 -4.28
C ASN A 51 -8.90 -7.51 -3.20
N VAL A 52 -10.09 -7.04 -3.57
CA VAL A 52 -11.17 -6.70 -2.63
C VAL A 52 -12.39 -7.54 -2.98
N ASN A 53 -12.88 -8.31 -2.00
CA ASN A 53 -14.12 -9.08 -2.17
C ASN A 53 -15.27 -8.16 -2.62
N GLU A 54 -16.08 -8.62 -3.57
CA GLU A 54 -17.21 -7.84 -4.09
C GLU A 54 -18.18 -7.36 -3.00
N ILE A 55 -18.33 -8.13 -1.91
CA ILE A 55 -19.14 -7.77 -0.72
C ILE A 55 -18.66 -6.46 -0.07
N ASN A 56 -17.37 -6.14 -0.21
CA ASN A 56 -16.76 -4.93 0.32
C ASN A 56 -16.70 -3.80 -0.72
N LEU A 57 -17.08 -4.06 -1.98
CA LEU A 57 -17.19 -3.07 -3.03
C LEU A 57 -18.62 -2.53 -3.08
N ASN A 58 -18.93 -1.59 -2.18
CA ASN A 58 -20.21 -0.90 -2.20
C ASN A 58 -20.21 0.17 -3.31
N THR A 59 -21.16 0.06 -4.23
CA THR A 59 -21.42 1.15 -5.19
C THR A 59 -22.25 2.20 -4.45
N ILE A 60 -21.72 3.41 -4.31
CA ILE A 60 -22.42 4.56 -3.69
C ILE A 60 -23.23 5.28 -4.76
#